data_AF-A0A7X6RKZ6-F1
#
_entry.id   AF-A0A7X6RKZ6-F1
#
_cell.length_a   1.000
_cell.length_b   1.000
_cell.length_c   1.000
_cell.angle_alpha   90.00
_cell.angle_beta   90.00
_cell.angle_gamma   90.00
#
_symmetry.space_group_name_H-M   'P 1'
#
loop_
_entity.id
_entity.type
_entity.pdbx_description
1 polymer ?
#
loop_
_entity_poly.entity_id
_entity_poly.type
_entity_poly.pdbx_seq_one_letter_code
_entity_poly.pdbx_strand_id
1 'polypeptide(L)'
;MTTRLGRVDRIVYDPDSWSPLPRQVTVADHSISLEPYWFQLRNTMYVVGSNSAVTVLHVILPSTDGRTAHSAMVDAVTAQQE
;
A
#
# COMPACT_ATOMS: atom_id res chain seq x y z
N MET A 1 -2.73 -18.50 3.15
CA MET A 1 -3.90 -18.02 2.37
C MET A 1 -3.50 -16.73 1.71
N THR A 2 -3.78 -16.55 0.42
CA THR A 2 -3.44 -15.31 -0.30
C THR A 2 -4.71 -14.46 -0.42
N THR A 3 -4.78 -13.35 0.30
CA THR A 3 -5.87 -12.38 0.18
C THR A 3 -5.79 -11.69 -1.18
N ARG A 4 -6.90 -11.66 -1.93
CA ARG A 4 -7.01 -10.88 -3.17
C ARG A 4 -7.81 -9.62 -2.91
N LEU A 5 -7.24 -8.47 -3.28
CA LEU A 5 -7.78 -7.13 -3.04
C LEU A 5 -8.88 -6.70 -4.02
N GLY A 6 -9.30 -7.58 -4.94
CA GLY A 6 -10.24 -7.22 -5.99
C GLY A 6 -9.65 -6.17 -6.95
N ARG A 7 -10.53 -5.40 -7.60
CA ARG A 7 -10.13 -4.32 -8.51
C ARG A 7 -9.69 -3.09 -7.72
N VAL A 8 -8.50 -2.59 -8.04
CA VAL A 8 -7.88 -1.40 -7.42
C VAL A 8 -8.01 -0.22 -8.37
N ASP A 9 -8.64 0.86 -7.93
CA ASP A 9 -8.87 2.05 -8.77
C ASP A 9 -7.88 3.18 -8.44
N ARG A 10 -7.40 3.23 -7.18
CA ARG A 10 -6.47 4.27 -6.71
C ARG A 10 -5.51 3.73 -5.66
N ILE A 11 -4.27 4.18 -5.72
CA ILE A 11 -3.26 4.02 -4.69
C ILE A 11 -2.88 5.40 -4.16
N VAL A 12 -2.93 5.56 -2.84
CA VAL A 12 -2.51 6.78 -2.15
C VAL A 12 -1.19 6.49 -1.44
N TYR A 13 -0.18 7.35 -1.66
CA TYR A 13 1.18 7.12 -1.20
C TYR A 13 1.81 8.40 -0.64
N ASP A 14 2.87 8.25 0.16
CA ASP A 14 3.69 9.37 0.62
C ASP A 14 4.71 9.75 -0.48
N PRO A 15 4.61 10.93 -1.10
CA PRO A 15 5.49 11.32 -2.20
C PRO A 15 6.96 11.50 -1.78
N ASP A 16 7.23 11.74 -0.49
CA ASP A 16 8.59 11.87 0.02
C ASP A 16 9.27 10.50 0.25
N SER A 17 8.47 9.43 0.33
CA SER A 17 8.94 8.06 0.57
C SER A 17 9.24 7.27 -0.72
N TRP A 18 8.88 7.78 -1.89
CA TRP A 18 8.99 7.07 -3.17
C TRP A 18 9.68 7.93 -4.23
N SER A 19 10.41 7.27 -5.14
CA SER A 19 10.92 7.94 -6.34
C SER A 19 9.76 8.55 -7.13
N PRO A 20 9.97 9.65 -7.89
CA PRO A 20 8.91 10.27 -8.67
C PRO A 20 8.12 9.25 -9.52
N LEU A 21 6.81 9.21 -9.31
CA LEU A 21 5.88 8.29 -9.99
C LEU A 21 5.07 9.04 -11.05
N PRO A 22 4.60 8.34 -12.12
CA PRO A 22 3.58 8.89 -13.00
C PRO A 22 2.27 9.09 -12.22
N ARG A 23 1.33 9.87 -12.78
CA ARG A 23 0.01 10.06 -12.15
C ARG A 23 -0.89 8.83 -12.24
N GLN A 24 -0.59 7.91 -13.16
CA GLN A 24 -1.39 6.71 -13.39
C GLN A 24 -0.51 5.59 -13.92
N VAL A 25 -0.90 4.35 -13.62
CA VAL A 25 -0.29 3.14 -14.18
C VAL A 25 -1.38 2.22 -14.72
N THR A 26 -1.15 1.62 -15.89
CA THR A 26 -2.07 0.64 -16.47
C THR A 26 -1.58 -0.77 -16.20
N VAL A 27 -2.43 -1.60 -15.59
CA VAL A 27 -2.18 -3.00 -15.26
C VAL A 27 -3.39 -3.82 -15.71
N ALA A 28 -3.17 -4.85 -16.53
CA ALA A 28 -4.23 -5.72 -17.06
C ALA A 28 -5.41 -4.91 -17.66
N ASP A 29 -5.09 -3.96 -18.53
CA ASP A 29 -6.04 -3.02 -19.18
C ASP A 29 -6.87 -2.16 -18.22
N HIS A 30 -6.48 -2.11 -16.94
CA HIS A 30 -7.09 -1.25 -15.94
C HIS A 30 -6.12 -0.17 -15.49
N SER A 31 -6.58 1.07 -15.51
CA SER A 31 -5.77 2.23 -15.16
C SER A 31 -5.99 2.64 -13.71
N ILE A 32 -4.91 2.64 -12.93
CA ILE A 32 -4.88 2.87 -11.49
C ILE A 32 -4.30 4.25 -11.22
N SER A 33 -5.05 5.13 -10.53
CA SER A 33 -4.55 6.47 -10.16
C SER A 33 -3.52 6.37 -9.04
N LEU A 34 -2.42 7.13 -9.17
CA LEU A 34 -1.39 7.26 -8.14
C LEU A 34 -1.52 8.67 -7.56
N GLU A 35 -2.07 8.76 -6.34
CA GLU A 35 -2.36 10.04 -5.68
C GLU A 35 -1.38 10.28 -4.52
N PRO A 36 -0.73 11.45 -4.46
CA PRO A 36 0.09 11.80 -3.31
C PRO A 36 -0.79 12.08 -2.09
N TYR A 37 -0.36 11.61 -0.92
CA TYR A 37 -0.90 12.04 0.37
C TYR A 37 -0.07 13.22 0.88
N TRP A 38 -0.74 14.28 1.27
CA TRP A 38 -0.09 15.51 1.72
C TRP A 38 0.52 15.40 3.14
N PHE A 39 0.33 14.28 3.82
CA PHE A 39 0.93 13.98 5.11
C PHE A 39 1.83 12.74 5.03
N GLN A 40 2.75 12.60 5.99
CA GLN A 40 3.63 11.44 6.03
C GLN A 40 2.88 10.17 6.41
N LEU A 41 3.01 9.12 5.60
CA LEU A 41 2.37 7.82 5.84
C LEU A 41 3.28 6.79 6.51
N ARG A 42 4.54 7.14 6.82
CA ARG A 42 5.49 6.28 7.56
C ARG A 42 5.47 4.83 7.04
N ASN A 43 5.82 4.65 5.77
CA ASN A 43 5.82 3.35 5.10
C ASN A 43 4.43 2.73 4.92
N THR A 44 3.38 3.53 4.84
CA THR A 44 2.03 3.04 4.60
C THR A 44 1.50 3.52 3.25
N MET A 45 0.68 2.70 2.60
CA MET A 45 -0.09 3.05 1.42
C MET A 45 -1.56 2.71 1.62
N TYR A 46 -2.44 3.47 0.97
CA TYR A 46 -3.84 3.09 0.87
C TYR A 46 -4.14 2.57 -0.52
N VAL A 47 -4.72 1.39 -0.58
CA VAL A 47 -5.25 0.77 -1.79
C VAL A 47 -6.77 0.93 -1.75
N VAL A 48 -7.31 1.68 -2.70
CA VAL A 48 -8.73 1.98 -2.79
C VAL A 48 -9.33 1.18 -3.94
N GLY A 49 -10.28 0.31 -3.60
CA GLY A 49 -11.02 -0.49 -4.56
C GLY A 49 -12.23 0.22 -5.14
N SER A 50 -12.80 -0.38 -6.19
CA SER A 50 -13.98 0.16 -6.91
C SER A 50 -15.23 0.43 -6.07
N ASN A 51 -15.40 -0.24 -4.93
CA ASN A 51 -16.49 0.00 -3.98
C ASN A 51 -16.09 0.99 -2.86
N SER A 52 -15.03 1.77 -3.05
CA SER A 52 -14.41 2.62 -2.03
C SER A 52 -13.87 1.87 -0.81
N ALA A 53 -13.75 0.54 -0.85
CA ALA A 53 -13.06 -0.20 0.20
C ALA A 53 -11.60 0.21 0.24
N VAL A 54 -11.11 0.52 1.44
CA VAL A 54 -9.73 0.92 1.67
C VAL A 54 -8.99 -0.24 2.33
N THR A 55 -7.92 -0.69 1.70
CA THR A 55 -6.92 -1.54 2.33
C THR A 55 -5.69 -0.72 2.66
N VAL A 56 -5.21 -0.86 3.88
CA VAL A 56 -3.96 -0.26 4.34
C VAL A 56 -2.83 -1.27 4.13
N LEU A 57 -1.81 -0.89 3.38
CA LEU A 57 -0.61 -1.70 3.19
C LEU A 57 0.57 -1.07 3.94
N HIS A 58 1.24 -1.88 4.77
CA HIS A 58 2.50 -1.49 5.39
C HIS A 58 3.69 -2.01 4.56
N VAL A 59 4.64 -1.14 4.28
CA VAL A 59 5.78 -1.37 3.39
C VAL A 59 7.03 -1.60 4.21
N ILE A 60 7.54 -2.84 4.17
CA ILE A 60 8.82 -3.18 4.76
C ILE A 60 9.93 -2.81 3.76
N LEU A 61 10.89 -2.00 4.17
CA LEU A 61 11.99 -1.59 3.29
C LEU A 61 12.95 -2.77 3.04
N PRO A 62 13.58 -2.86 1.86
CA PRO A 62 14.57 -3.89 1.58
C PRO A 62 15.77 -3.89 2.54
N SER A 63 16.06 -2.74 3.16
CA SER A 63 17.13 -2.57 4.15
C SER A 63 16.73 -2.97 5.57
N THR A 64 15.45 -3.26 5.83
CA THR A 64 14.99 -3.71 7.15
C THR A 64 15.56 -5.10 7.46
N ASP A 65 16.13 -5.28 8.66
CA ASP A 65 16.66 -6.56 9.07
C ASP A 65 15.55 -7.62 9.19
N GLY A 66 15.90 -8.89 8.99
CA GLY A 66 14.92 -9.97 8.90
C GLY A 66 14.05 -10.15 10.15
N ARG A 67 14.56 -9.83 11.34
CA ARG A 67 13.78 -9.94 12.58
C ARG A 67 12.73 -8.83 12.64
N THR A 68 13.12 -7.59 12.37
CA THR A 68 12.21 -6.45 12.34
C THR A 68 11.15 -6.62 11.24
N ALA A 69 11.57 -7.07 10.05
CA ALA A 69 10.67 -7.36 8.93
C ALA A 69 9.62 -8.43 9.30
N HIS A 70 10.06 -9.51 9.96
CA HIS A 70 9.15 -10.57 10.39
C HIS A 70 8.15 -10.07 11.45
N SER A 71 8.62 -9.30 12.45
CA SER A 71 7.73 -8.69 13.45
C SER A 71 6.67 -7.81 12.81
N ALA A 72 7.08 -6.91 11.91
CA ALA A 72 6.16 -6.01 11.22
C ALA A 72 5.09 -6.77 10.40
N MET A 73 5.45 -7.88 9.77
CA MET A 73 4.46 -8.75 9.10
C MET A 73 3.47 -9.38 10.07
N VAL A 74 3.92 -9.86 11.23
CA VAL A 74 3.05 -10.49 12.25
C VAL A 74 2.11 -9.46 12.87
N ASP A 75 2.61 -8.26 13.17
CA ASP A 75 1.83 -7.17 13.75
C ASP A 75 0.71 -6.73 12.79
N ALA A 76 1.01 -6.64 11.49
CA ALA A 76 0.03 -6.28 10.45
C ALA A 76 -1.13 -7.28 10.33
N VAL A 77 -0.89 -8.58 10.56
CA VAL A 77 -1.96 -9.59 10.55
C VAL A 77 -2.87 -9.45 11.77
N THR A 78 -2.30 -9.08 12.92
CA THR A 78 -3.04 -8.95 14.18
C THR A 78 -3.93 -7.71 14.17
N ALA A 79 -3.44 -6.59 13.62
CA ALA A 79 -4.19 -5.34 13.52
C ALA A 79 -5.46 -5.43 12.64
N GLN A 80 -5.59 -6.47 11.79
CA GLN A 80 -6.75 -6.66 10.92
C GLN A 80 -7.92 -7.38 11.62
N GLN A 81 -7.74 -7.79 12.88
CA GLN A 81 -8.69 -8.60 13.67
C GLN A 81 -9.36 -7.83 14.82
N GLU A 82 -9.11 -6.51 14.91
CA GLU A 82 -9.71 -5.58 15.87
C GLU A 82 -10.66 -4.60 15.18
#